data_AF-A6FZ36-F1
#
_entry.id   AF-A6FZ36-F1
#
_cell.length_a   1.000
_cell.length_b   1.000
_cell.length_c   1.000
_cell.angle_alpha   90.00
_cell.angle_beta   90.00
_cell.angle_gamma   90.00
#
_symmetry.space_group_name_H-M   'P 1'
#
loop_
_entity.id
_entity.type
_entity.pdbx_description
1 polymer ?
#
loop_
_entity_poly.entity_id
_entity_poly.type
_entity_poly.pdbx_seq_one_letter_code
_entity_poly.pdbx_strand_id
1 'polypeptide(L)'
;MSRLDAMLERLPPPWRIESGSRLHELLSLTSLWLETFDEDMDRVQRSHWIDTAFDRRDLEKLGALFEIAALPWEPDDLYRERLKATIAARLRGAVTPEVLGEVLDRILRAADDALLRRPIRERGQARLRLVEFPRQRCVSAELRARSGLLAPLDQVVLEHRGLEPSSLEGAICGLTRRRSVMPTLINLANGDVVSWTGRVPAGAVLRLIVDPAADGEGPDRLRAELDGVDVSERLMTGRGFDPEGALRGASGLPLEVLDTPAPIRLERGANPLWFVPIGRFDEPGFDQAVYSLARPEVRQARFAASPTQAGPGEASFGQALFFQDPAVALDLWWYERRPARFDVELGDAGERHEAGARAHPKRDRERLHELLAGTVALLRAAGVDGRLRAQTLRETSPCHDRVTILRPDQGIEVSEQESRLDALGALFDTTAKDGARFE
;
A
#
# COMPACT_ATOMS: atom_id res chain seq x y z
N MET A 1 -11.46 4.06 -60.84
CA MET A 1 -10.90 3.41 -62.05
C MET A 1 -10.38 2.07 -61.59
N SER A 2 -10.86 0.95 -62.15
CA SER A 2 -10.43 -0.37 -61.69
C SER A 2 -8.99 -0.66 -62.14
N ARG A 3 -8.30 -1.58 -61.47
CA ARG A 3 -6.92 -1.93 -61.87
C ARG A 3 -6.90 -2.57 -63.26
N LEU A 4 -7.97 -3.30 -63.61
CA LEU A 4 -8.20 -3.84 -64.95
C LEU A 4 -8.26 -2.74 -66.02
N ASP A 5 -9.01 -1.65 -65.78
CA ASP A 5 -9.11 -0.52 -66.72
C ASP A 5 -7.73 0.09 -66.97
N ALA A 6 -6.96 0.31 -65.91
CA ALA A 6 -5.61 0.85 -66.01
C ALA A 6 -4.63 -0.08 -66.75
N MET A 7 -4.82 -1.40 -66.64
CA MET A 7 -4.03 -2.39 -67.38
C MET A 7 -4.41 -2.41 -68.87
N LEU A 8 -5.71 -2.37 -69.19
CA LEU A 8 -6.23 -2.35 -70.56
C LEU A 8 -5.82 -1.06 -71.30
N GLU A 9 -5.82 0.09 -70.63
CA GLU A 9 -5.39 1.37 -71.20
C GLU A 9 -3.90 1.40 -71.55
N ARG A 10 -3.06 0.64 -70.85
CA ARG A 10 -1.61 0.55 -71.08
C ARG A 10 -1.21 -0.41 -72.19
N LEU A 11 -2.14 -1.18 -72.76
CA LEU A 11 -1.86 -2.09 -73.86
C LEU A 11 -1.61 -1.34 -75.17
N PRO A 12 -0.63 -1.76 -76.00
CA PRO A 12 -0.41 -1.16 -77.31
C PRO A 12 -1.65 -1.33 -78.22
N PRO A 13 -1.87 -0.44 -79.21
CA PRO A 13 -3.05 -0.44 -80.08
C PRO A 13 -3.47 -1.80 -80.69
N PRO A 14 -2.56 -2.67 -81.19
CA PRO A 14 -2.96 -3.97 -81.76
C PRO A 14 -3.49 -4.97 -80.73
N TRP A 15 -3.33 -4.69 -79.44
CA TRP A 15 -3.78 -5.53 -78.33
C TRP A 15 -4.97 -4.91 -77.58
N ARG A 16 -5.65 -3.89 -78.14
CA ARG A 16 -6.89 -3.37 -77.54
C ARG A 16 -8.00 -4.41 -77.74
N ILE A 17 -8.49 -4.91 -76.62
CA ILE A 17 -9.26 -6.15 -76.55
C ILE A 17 -10.75 -5.84 -76.38
N GLU A 18 -11.62 -6.54 -77.10
CA GLU A 18 -13.05 -6.56 -76.82
C GLU A 18 -13.37 -7.29 -75.51
N SER A 19 -14.43 -6.84 -74.84
CA SER A 19 -14.96 -7.46 -73.62
C SER A 19 -15.30 -8.92 -73.89
N GLY A 20 -14.63 -9.86 -73.22
CA GLY A 20 -14.86 -11.31 -73.37
C GLY A 20 -13.82 -12.08 -74.18
N SER A 21 -12.71 -11.46 -74.61
CA SER A 21 -11.59 -12.24 -75.16
C SER A 21 -10.82 -12.98 -74.07
N ARG A 22 -10.12 -14.06 -74.45
CA ARG A 22 -9.22 -14.80 -73.55
C ARG A 22 -8.13 -13.94 -72.91
N LEU A 23 -7.66 -12.91 -73.61
CA LEU A 23 -6.66 -11.99 -73.06
C LEU A 23 -7.30 -11.02 -72.05
N HIS A 24 -8.56 -10.63 -72.23
CA HIS A 24 -9.32 -9.88 -71.23
C HIS A 24 -9.56 -10.74 -69.98
N GLU A 25 -9.95 -12.01 -70.12
CA GLU A 25 -10.10 -12.94 -68.99
C GLU A 25 -8.78 -13.13 -68.22
N LEU A 26 -7.66 -13.30 -68.93
CA LEU A 26 -6.33 -13.43 -68.30
C LEU A 26 -5.94 -12.15 -67.53
N LEU A 27 -6.16 -10.98 -68.12
CA LEU A 27 -5.88 -9.70 -67.46
C LEU A 27 -6.82 -9.45 -66.29
N SER A 28 -8.09 -9.85 -66.38
CA SER A 28 -9.05 -9.77 -65.27
C SER A 28 -8.65 -10.66 -64.10
N LEU A 29 -8.15 -11.87 -64.36
CA LEU A 29 -7.62 -12.73 -63.30
C LEU A 29 -6.37 -12.09 -62.68
N THR A 30 -5.46 -11.59 -63.51
CA THR A 30 -4.22 -10.96 -63.06
C THR A 30 -4.48 -9.67 -62.27
N SER A 31 -5.46 -8.86 -62.68
CA SER A 31 -5.85 -7.63 -61.97
C SER A 31 -6.38 -7.94 -60.59
N LEU A 32 -7.21 -8.99 -60.45
CA LEU A 32 -7.71 -9.45 -59.15
C LEU A 32 -6.55 -9.88 -58.23
N TRP A 33 -5.61 -10.67 -58.74
CA TRP A 33 -4.41 -11.07 -57.97
C TRP A 33 -3.58 -9.86 -57.53
N LEU A 34 -3.40 -8.87 -58.40
CA LEU A 34 -2.70 -7.64 -58.05
C LEU A 34 -3.45 -6.82 -57.00
N GLU A 35 -4.77 -6.68 -57.11
CA GLU A 35 -5.59 -5.98 -56.13
C GLU A 35 -5.50 -6.65 -54.75
N THR A 36 -5.59 -7.99 -54.68
CA THR A 36 -5.36 -8.74 -53.43
C THR A 36 -3.95 -8.50 -52.88
N PHE A 37 -2.93 -8.49 -53.74
CA PHE A 37 -1.55 -8.22 -53.32
C PHE A 37 -1.38 -6.79 -52.79
N ASP A 38 -2.03 -5.80 -53.40
CA ASP A 38 -1.99 -4.42 -52.89
C ASP A 38 -2.71 -4.30 -51.55
N GLU A 39 -3.85 -4.97 -51.38
CA GLU A 39 -4.57 -5.01 -50.10
C GLU A 39 -3.70 -5.63 -48.99
N ASP A 40 -3.02 -6.73 -49.30
CA ASP A 40 -2.06 -7.38 -48.38
C ASP A 40 -0.87 -6.46 -48.08
N MET A 41 -0.31 -5.79 -49.09
CA MET A 41 0.78 -4.84 -48.92
C MET A 41 0.35 -3.64 -48.06
N ASP A 42 -0.83 -3.08 -48.30
CA ASP A 42 -1.39 -1.98 -47.51
C ASP A 42 -1.63 -2.41 -46.06
N ARG A 43 -2.14 -3.64 -45.85
CA ARG A 43 -2.32 -4.21 -44.52
C ARG A 43 -0.99 -4.32 -43.79
N VAL A 44 0.04 -4.85 -44.44
CA VAL A 44 1.39 -4.97 -43.88
C VAL A 44 1.98 -3.59 -43.60
N GLN A 45 1.87 -2.63 -44.51
CA GLN A 45 2.40 -1.28 -44.28
C GLN A 45 1.75 -0.61 -43.07
N ARG A 46 0.42 -0.77 -42.92
CA ARG A 46 -0.32 -0.18 -41.80
C ARG A 46 -0.08 -0.88 -40.47
N SER A 47 0.17 -2.18 -40.45
CA SER A 47 0.45 -2.92 -39.21
C SER A 47 1.73 -2.47 -38.47
N HIS A 48 2.61 -1.73 -39.14
CA HIS A 48 3.87 -1.24 -38.56
C HIS A 48 3.74 0.10 -37.84
N TRP A 49 2.60 0.79 -37.95
CA TRP A 49 2.43 2.13 -37.36
C TRP A 49 1.36 2.14 -36.29
N ILE A 50 1.65 2.80 -35.17
CA ILE A 50 0.73 2.91 -34.04
C ILE A 50 -0.56 3.64 -34.44
N ASP A 51 -0.58 4.50 -35.45
CA ASP A 51 -1.80 5.19 -35.87
C ASP A 51 -2.71 4.36 -36.78
N THR A 52 -2.14 3.44 -37.56
CA THR A 52 -2.87 2.76 -38.64
C THR A 52 -2.99 1.25 -38.46
N ALA A 53 -2.35 0.67 -37.44
CA ALA A 53 -2.50 -0.74 -37.12
C ALA A 53 -3.98 -1.08 -36.86
N PHE A 54 -4.50 -2.01 -37.67
CA PHE A 54 -5.90 -2.45 -37.66
C PHE A 54 -6.19 -3.46 -36.56
N ASP A 55 -5.32 -4.46 -36.42
CA ASP A 55 -5.54 -5.59 -35.53
C ASP A 55 -4.88 -5.32 -34.18
N ARG A 56 -5.60 -5.63 -33.10
CA ARG A 56 -5.07 -5.61 -31.73
C ARG A 56 -3.76 -6.38 -31.59
N ARG A 57 -3.63 -7.52 -32.30
CA ARG A 57 -2.41 -8.34 -32.31
C ARG A 57 -1.19 -7.57 -32.79
N ASP A 58 -1.36 -6.67 -33.76
CA ASP A 58 -0.25 -5.87 -34.28
C ASP A 58 0.08 -4.72 -33.33
N LEU A 59 -0.94 -4.09 -32.72
CA LEU A 59 -0.73 -3.12 -31.63
C LEU A 59 -0.02 -3.75 -30.42
N GLU A 60 -0.32 -5.00 -30.06
CA GLU A 60 0.34 -5.74 -28.99
C GLU A 60 1.80 -6.04 -29.32
N LYS A 61 2.12 -6.40 -30.57
CA LYS A 61 3.52 -6.54 -31.03
C LYS A 61 4.27 -5.21 -30.92
N LEU A 62 3.66 -4.11 -31.36
CA LEU A 62 4.25 -2.77 -31.24
C LEU A 62 4.46 -2.37 -29.78
N GLY A 63 3.49 -2.64 -28.91
CA GLY A 63 3.63 -2.39 -27.47
C GLY A 63 4.69 -3.25 -26.81
N ALA A 64 4.85 -4.51 -27.23
CA ALA A 64 5.89 -5.40 -26.73
C ALA A 64 7.31 -4.86 -26.98
N LEU A 65 7.55 -4.13 -28.08
CA LEU A 65 8.83 -3.46 -28.34
C LEU A 65 9.19 -2.43 -27.26
N PHE A 66 8.20 -1.88 -26.57
CA PHE A 66 8.36 -0.90 -25.50
C PHE A 66 7.99 -1.47 -24.13
N GLU A 67 7.78 -2.78 -23.99
CA GLU A 67 7.34 -3.42 -22.74
C GLU A 67 6.01 -2.84 -22.19
N ILE A 68 5.12 -2.44 -23.09
CA ILE A 68 3.80 -1.90 -22.76
C ILE A 68 2.78 -2.94 -23.21
N ALA A 69 2.30 -3.77 -22.27
CA ALA A 69 1.28 -4.78 -22.56
C ALA A 69 -0.13 -4.18 -22.59
N ALA A 70 -0.99 -4.66 -23.49
CA ALA A 70 -2.40 -4.33 -23.53
C ALA A 70 -3.16 -5.03 -22.39
N LEU A 71 -4.11 -4.34 -21.74
CA LEU A 71 -4.95 -4.98 -20.72
C LEU A 71 -6.16 -5.67 -21.36
N PRO A 72 -6.63 -6.83 -20.85
CA PRO A 72 -7.71 -7.60 -21.49
C PRO A 72 -9.03 -6.84 -21.71
N TRP A 73 -9.28 -5.81 -20.91
CA TRP A 73 -10.49 -4.98 -20.97
C TRP A 73 -10.30 -3.67 -21.74
N GLU A 74 -9.05 -3.29 -22.02
CA GLU A 74 -8.70 -1.99 -22.60
C GLU A 74 -9.08 -1.95 -24.08
N PRO A 75 -9.93 -0.99 -24.51
CA PRO A 75 -10.25 -0.80 -25.91
C PRO A 75 -9.02 -0.40 -26.75
N ASP A 76 -9.00 -0.77 -28.02
CA ASP A 76 -7.82 -0.58 -28.89
C ASP A 76 -7.46 0.91 -29.05
N ASP A 77 -8.43 1.82 -29.09
CA ASP A 77 -8.18 3.27 -29.15
C ASP A 77 -7.54 3.81 -27.87
N LEU A 78 -8.00 3.35 -26.70
CA LEU A 78 -7.40 3.72 -25.42
C LEU A 78 -5.97 3.18 -25.31
N TYR A 79 -5.77 1.93 -25.74
CA TYR A 79 -4.45 1.31 -25.77
C TYR A 79 -3.49 2.07 -26.69
N ARG A 80 -3.97 2.48 -27.87
CA ARG A 80 -3.20 3.28 -28.84
C ARG A 80 -2.75 4.61 -28.23
N GLU A 81 -3.66 5.33 -27.56
CA GLU A 81 -3.34 6.61 -26.94
C GLU A 81 -2.40 6.45 -25.73
N ARG A 82 -2.58 5.42 -24.90
CA ARG A 82 -1.64 5.09 -23.83
C ARG A 82 -0.25 4.76 -24.37
N LEU A 83 -0.18 3.97 -25.45
CA LEU A 83 1.09 3.58 -26.08
C LEU A 83 1.84 4.83 -26.57
N LYS A 84 1.18 5.71 -27.33
CA LYS A 84 1.77 6.98 -27.80
C LYS A 84 2.22 7.86 -26.65
N ALA A 85 1.37 8.06 -25.65
CA ALA A 85 1.66 8.92 -24.51
C ALA A 85 2.89 8.42 -23.74
N THR A 86 2.93 7.13 -23.46
CA THR A 86 4.02 6.49 -22.70
C THR A 86 5.34 6.53 -23.48
N ILE A 87 5.33 6.22 -24.77
CA ILE A 87 6.54 6.27 -25.62
C ILE A 87 7.07 7.70 -25.71
N ALA A 88 6.20 8.67 -26.01
CA ALA A 88 6.59 10.07 -26.11
C ALA A 88 7.19 10.59 -24.81
N ALA A 89 6.61 10.21 -23.67
CA ALA A 89 7.13 10.55 -22.35
C ALA A 89 8.52 9.94 -22.10
N ARG A 90 8.71 8.64 -22.39
CA ARG A 90 10.01 7.99 -22.26
C ARG A 90 11.09 8.67 -23.09
N LEU A 91 10.78 9.02 -24.34
CA LEU A 91 11.73 9.71 -25.24
C LEU A 91 12.13 11.11 -24.74
N ARG A 92 11.27 11.78 -23.97
CA ARG A 92 11.59 13.06 -23.32
C ARG A 92 12.35 12.91 -21.99
N GLY A 93 12.61 11.68 -21.53
CA GLY A 93 13.22 11.43 -20.23
C GLY A 93 12.24 11.61 -19.07
N ALA A 94 11.03 11.05 -19.19
CA ALA A 94 9.97 11.16 -18.18
C ALA A 94 10.46 10.85 -16.76
N VAL A 95 10.68 11.89 -15.98
CA VAL A 95 10.80 11.86 -14.51
C VAL A 95 10.16 13.10 -13.90
N THR A 96 9.65 14.04 -14.70
CA THR A 96 9.13 15.31 -14.17
C THR A 96 7.62 15.27 -13.97
N PRO A 97 7.08 16.00 -12.97
CA PRO A 97 5.65 16.11 -12.75
C PRO A 97 4.89 16.58 -14.00
N GLU A 98 5.47 17.47 -14.80
CA GLU A 98 4.82 18.05 -15.98
C GLU A 98 4.58 17.00 -17.07
N VAL A 99 5.60 16.22 -17.40
CA VAL A 99 5.49 15.15 -18.41
C VAL A 99 4.50 14.08 -17.96
N LEU A 100 4.51 13.73 -16.68
CA LEU A 100 3.56 12.77 -16.13
C LEU A 100 2.12 13.30 -16.20
N GLY A 101 1.92 14.58 -15.91
CA GLY A 101 0.63 15.24 -16.04
C GLY A 101 0.08 15.20 -17.46
N GLU A 102 0.90 15.52 -18.46
CA GLU A 102 0.52 15.44 -19.88
C GLU A 102 0.09 14.02 -20.28
N VAL A 103 0.82 12.99 -19.82
CA VAL A 103 0.49 11.59 -20.09
C VAL A 103 -0.85 11.21 -19.46
N LEU A 104 -1.01 11.53 -18.17
CA LEU A 104 -2.23 11.21 -17.45
C LEU A 104 -3.44 11.90 -18.07
N ASP A 105 -3.33 13.19 -18.39
CA ASP A 105 -4.39 13.95 -19.06
C ASP A 105 -4.77 13.34 -20.41
N ARG A 106 -3.78 12.93 -21.21
CA ARG A 106 -4.02 12.31 -22.51
C ARG A 106 -4.77 10.98 -22.38
N ILE A 107 -4.34 10.12 -21.46
CA ILE A 107 -5.00 8.82 -21.21
C ILE A 107 -6.40 9.04 -20.65
N LEU A 108 -6.56 9.99 -19.73
CA LEU A 108 -7.83 10.32 -19.11
C LEU A 108 -8.86 10.83 -20.13
N ARG A 109 -8.44 11.63 -21.12
CA ARG A 109 -9.29 12.06 -22.25
C ARG A 109 -9.66 10.90 -23.16
N ALA A 110 -8.67 10.09 -23.56
CA ALA A 110 -8.93 8.91 -24.40
C ALA A 110 -9.86 7.91 -23.71
N ALA A 111 -9.77 7.77 -22.38
CA ALA A 111 -10.65 6.92 -21.59
C ALA A 111 -12.08 7.45 -21.56
N ASP A 112 -12.30 8.76 -21.59
CA ASP A 112 -13.65 9.32 -21.68
C ASP A 112 -14.32 8.94 -22.99
N ASP A 113 -13.60 9.12 -24.10
CA ASP A 113 -14.09 8.80 -25.44
C ASP A 113 -14.34 7.30 -25.61
N ALA A 114 -13.36 6.47 -25.24
CA ALA A 114 -13.41 5.02 -25.44
C ALA A 114 -14.36 4.28 -24.48
N LEU A 115 -14.53 4.78 -23.26
CA LEU A 115 -15.44 4.19 -22.27
C LEU A 115 -16.84 4.82 -22.29
N LEU A 116 -17.11 5.74 -23.23
CA LEU A 116 -18.36 6.51 -23.32
C LEU A 116 -18.72 7.23 -22.02
N ARG A 117 -17.71 7.61 -21.23
CA ARG A 117 -17.93 8.47 -20.08
C ARG A 117 -18.11 9.86 -20.68
N ARG A 118 -19.35 10.33 -20.81
CA ARG A 118 -19.61 11.71 -21.24
C ARG A 118 -18.71 12.66 -20.43
N PRO A 119 -18.14 13.69 -21.07
CA PRO A 119 -17.14 14.54 -20.45
C PRO A 119 -17.69 15.04 -19.12
N ILE A 120 -17.08 14.57 -18.04
CA ILE A 120 -17.40 15.09 -16.71
C ILE A 120 -17.05 16.57 -16.78
N ARG A 121 -18.08 17.42 -16.66
CA ARG A 121 -17.97 18.86 -16.97
C ARG A 121 -16.86 19.54 -16.17
N GLU A 122 -16.51 18.99 -15.02
CA GLU A 122 -15.41 19.47 -14.18
C GLU A 122 -14.72 18.26 -13.54
N ARG A 123 -13.69 17.71 -14.20
CA ARG A 123 -12.72 16.90 -13.47
C ARG A 123 -11.91 17.85 -12.60
N GLY A 124 -11.77 17.54 -11.32
CA GLY A 124 -10.73 18.16 -10.50
C GLY A 124 -9.39 17.97 -11.20
N GLN A 125 -8.64 19.05 -11.41
CA GLN A 125 -7.29 18.95 -11.99
C GLN A 125 -6.47 17.95 -11.19
N ALA A 126 -5.80 17.02 -11.86
CA ALA A 126 -4.91 16.08 -11.21
C ALA A 126 -3.85 16.88 -10.46
N ARG A 127 -3.78 16.72 -9.14
CA ARG A 127 -2.73 17.36 -8.33
C ARG A 127 -1.54 16.43 -8.29
N LEU A 128 -0.46 16.87 -8.94
CA LEU A 128 0.79 16.15 -9.04
C LEU A 128 1.77 16.72 -8.03
N ARG A 129 2.35 15.86 -7.21
CA ARG A 129 3.36 16.26 -6.24
C ARG A 129 4.48 15.24 -6.21
N LEU A 130 5.70 15.70 -6.46
CA LEU A 130 6.89 14.96 -6.06
C LEU A 130 7.12 15.20 -4.57
N VAL A 131 7.11 14.12 -3.79
CA VAL A 131 7.42 14.13 -2.36
C VAL A 131 8.76 13.46 -2.17
N GLU A 132 9.77 14.26 -1.84
CA GLU A 132 11.10 13.76 -1.51
C GLU A 132 11.10 13.17 -0.11
N PHE A 133 11.67 11.97 0.01
CA PHE A 133 11.89 11.23 1.26
C PHE A 133 10.71 11.25 2.25
N PRO A 134 9.50 10.82 1.83
CA PRO A 134 8.32 10.88 2.69
C PRO A 134 8.53 10.05 3.96
N ARG A 135 8.20 10.64 5.10
CA ARG A 135 8.11 9.92 6.38
C ARG A 135 6.82 9.10 6.39
N GLN A 136 6.95 7.78 6.47
CA GLN A 136 5.83 6.86 6.54
C GLN A 136 5.80 6.17 7.90
N ARG A 137 4.65 6.26 8.59
CA ARG A 137 4.42 5.45 9.79
C ARG A 137 4.25 3.99 9.39
N CYS A 138 5.08 3.13 9.96
CA CYS A 138 5.05 1.68 9.82
C CYS A 138 4.69 1.04 11.15
N VAL A 139 4.15 -0.17 11.07
CA VAL A 139 3.68 -0.99 12.20
C VAL A 139 3.99 -2.44 11.88
N SER A 140 4.23 -3.25 12.91
CA SER A 140 4.50 -4.68 12.69
C SER A 140 3.25 -5.43 12.23
N ALA A 141 3.33 -6.05 11.06
CA ALA A 141 2.28 -6.93 10.55
C ALA A 141 2.11 -8.16 11.44
N GLU A 142 3.21 -8.70 11.97
CA GLU A 142 3.19 -9.84 12.89
C GLU A 142 2.50 -9.49 14.21
N LEU A 143 2.84 -8.36 14.84
CA LEU A 143 2.13 -7.92 16.05
C LEU A 143 0.65 -7.67 15.78
N ARG A 144 0.32 -7.04 14.64
CA ARG A 144 -1.09 -6.82 14.28
C ARG A 144 -1.85 -8.14 14.13
N ALA A 145 -1.27 -9.15 13.50
CA ALA A 145 -1.87 -10.48 13.38
C ALA A 145 -2.09 -11.14 14.74
N ARG A 146 -1.23 -10.85 15.71
CA ARG A 146 -1.31 -11.33 17.10
C ARG A 146 -2.14 -10.42 18.01
N SER A 147 -2.78 -9.38 17.49
CA SER A 147 -3.47 -8.33 18.27
C SER A 147 -2.57 -7.71 19.36
N GLY A 148 -1.26 -7.63 19.09
CA GLY A 148 -0.25 -7.16 20.02
C GLY A 148 0.11 -8.14 21.15
N LEU A 149 -0.58 -9.27 21.28
CA LEU A 149 -0.41 -10.19 22.41
C LEU A 149 0.93 -10.93 22.32
N LEU A 150 1.83 -10.63 23.26
CA LEU A 150 3.11 -11.32 23.41
C LEU A 150 3.20 -12.05 24.75
N ALA A 151 3.55 -13.33 24.67
CA ALA A 151 3.97 -14.11 25.82
C ALA A 151 5.43 -13.78 26.17
N PRO A 152 5.84 -13.98 27.43
CA PRO A 152 7.25 -13.86 27.80
C PRO A 152 8.15 -14.72 26.91
N LEU A 153 9.31 -14.18 26.53
CA LEU A 153 10.29 -14.79 25.63
C LEU A 153 9.87 -14.90 24.15
N ASP A 154 8.69 -14.39 23.78
CA ASP A 154 8.31 -14.30 22.37
C ASP A 154 9.26 -13.35 21.62
N GLN A 155 9.55 -13.72 20.37
CA GLN A 155 10.25 -12.87 19.43
C GLN A 155 9.31 -12.50 18.30
N VAL A 156 9.49 -11.30 17.78
CA VAL A 156 8.78 -10.75 16.62
C VAL A 156 9.80 -10.10 15.72
N VAL A 157 9.69 -10.29 14.42
CA VAL A 157 10.58 -9.60 13.48
C VAL A 157 9.94 -8.28 13.03
N LEU A 158 10.64 -7.17 13.27
CA LEU A 158 10.29 -5.87 12.72
C LEU A 158 11.05 -5.66 11.42
N GLU A 159 10.34 -5.65 10.29
CA GLU A 159 10.93 -5.35 8.99
C GLU A 159 11.00 -3.85 8.75
N HIS A 160 12.21 -3.30 8.80
CA HIS A 160 12.46 -1.90 8.44
C HIS A 160 12.93 -1.79 7.00
N ARG A 161 12.21 -1.01 6.19
CA ARG A 161 12.48 -0.81 4.76
C ARG A 161 12.83 0.63 4.41
N GLY A 162 13.10 1.46 5.43
CA GLY A 162 13.53 2.84 5.25
C GLY A 162 14.97 2.95 4.73
N LEU A 163 15.31 4.13 4.23
CA LEU A 163 16.67 4.46 3.78
C LEU A 163 17.62 4.71 4.95
N GLU A 164 17.10 5.28 6.02
CA GLU A 164 17.84 5.64 7.24
C GLU A 164 17.31 4.83 8.42
N PRO A 165 18.17 4.49 9.41
CA PRO A 165 17.73 3.89 10.66
C PRO A 165 16.61 4.71 11.30
N SER A 166 15.72 4.04 12.04
CA SER A 166 14.58 4.72 12.66
C SER A 166 14.41 4.30 14.11
N SER A 167 13.94 5.22 14.93
CA SER A 167 13.68 4.98 16.35
C SER A 167 12.32 4.27 16.53
N LEU A 168 12.30 3.25 17.39
CA LEU A 168 11.09 2.52 17.75
C LEU A 168 10.27 3.31 18.76
N GLU A 169 9.00 3.51 18.45
CA GLU A 169 7.97 4.02 19.35
C GLU A 169 6.94 2.93 19.63
N GLY A 170 6.13 3.12 20.67
CA GLY A 170 5.06 2.17 20.91
C GLY A 170 4.24 2.41 22.16
N ALA A 171 3.33 1.48 22.40
CA ALA A 171 2.53 1.40 23.61
C ALA A 171 2.54 -0.03 24.14
N ILE A 172 2.68 -0.15 25.46
CA ILE A 172 2.59 -1.40 26.22
C ILE A 172 1.33 -1.31 27.08
N CYS A 173 0.34 -2.16 26.78
CA CYS A 173 -0.93 -2.21 27.49
C CYS A 173 -0.94 -3.40 28.44
N GLY A 174 -1.24 -3.19 29.72
CA GLY A 174 -1.36 -4.27 30.70
C GLY A 174 -2.68 -5.04 30.55
N LEU A 175 -2.65 -6.37 30.66
CA LEU A 175 -3.83 -7.23 30.47
C LEU A 175 -4.50 -7.63 31.80
N THR A 176 -5.82 -7.78 31.78
CA THR A 176 -6.74 -7.82 32.95
C THR A 176 -6.60 -8.97 33.95
N ARG A 177 -5.58 -9.82 33.83
CA ARG A 177 -5.40 -10.97 34.74
C ARG A 177 -3.96 -11.22 35.19
N ARG A 178 -2.97 -10.51 34.65
CA ARG A 178 -1.55 -10.78 34.93
C ARG A 178 -0.79 -9.48 35.10
N ARG A 179 0.15 -9.45 36.04
CA ARG A 179 0.99 -8.28 36.30
C ARG A 179 2.20 -8.34 35.36
N SER A 180 2.36 -7.33 34.51
CA SER A 180 3.64 -7.13 33.82
C SER A 180 4.59 -6.45 34.78
N VAL A 181 5.60 -7.19 35.23
CA VAL A 181 6.72 -6.65 36.00
C VAL A 181 7.87 -6.45 35.02
N MET A 182 8.37 -5.23 34.98
CA MET A 182 9.47 -4.76 34.15
C MET A 182 9.50 -5.30 32.72
N PRO A 183 8.54 -4.87 31.87
CA PRO A 183 8.58 -5.22 30.46
C PRO A 183 9.89 -4.72 29.86
N THR A 184 10.65 -5.64 29.26
CA THR A 184 11.91 -5.32 28.57
C THR A 184 11.82 -5.76 27.12
N LEU A 185 12.22 -4.86 26.23
CA LEU A 185 12.34 -5.08 24.79
C LEU A 185 13.82 -5.05 24.43
N ILE A 186 14.24 -6.04 23.66
CA ILE A 186 15.63 -6.19 23.22
C ILE A 186 15.63 -6.35 21.70
N ASN A 187 16.32 -5.49 20.98
CA ASN A 187 16.59 -5.72 19.56
C ASN A 187 17.83 -6.58 19.42
N LEU A 188 17.64 -7.84 19.02
CA LEU A 188 18.72 -8.82 18.91
C LEU A 188 19.66 -8.52 17.73
N ALA A 189 19.28 -7.65 16.79
CA ALA A 189 20.15 -7.29 15.66
C ALA A 189 21.29 -6.32 16.06
N ASN A 190 21.02 -5.40 16.99
CA ASN A 190 21.99 -4.36 17.37
C ASN A 190 22.27 -4.31 18.88
N GLY A 191 21.57 -5.11 19.68
CA GLY A 191 21.75 -5.20 21.12
C GLY A 191 21.17 -4.00 21.89
N ASP A 192 20.30 -3.20 21.28
CA ASP A 192 19.59 -2.13 21.98
C ASP A 192 18.55 -2.71 22.94
N VAL A 193 18.51 -2.19 24.17
CA VAL A 193 17.61 -2.63 25.23
C VAL A 193 16.83 -1.45 25.77
N VAL A 194 15.53 -1.63 25.95
CA VAL A 194 14.64 -0.72 26.68
C VAL A 194 13.87 -1.51 27.71
N SER A 195 14.00 -1.14 28.98
CA SER A 195 13.32 -1.74 30.12
C SER A 195 12.57 -0.68 30.91
N TRP A 196 11.34 -1.00 31.32
CA TRP A 196 10.59 -0.17 32.25
C TRP A 196 10.77 -0.71 33.67
N THR A 197 11.35 0.06 34.61
CA THR A 197 11.54 -0.38 36.01
C THR A 197 10.29 -0.15 36.86
N GLY A 198 9.17 -0.73 36.41
CA GLY A 198 7.92 -0.66 37.14
C GLY A 198 6.92 -1.70 36.66
N ARG A 199 5.66 -1.44 36.96
CA ARG A 199 4.53 -2.29 36.59
C ARG A 199 3.64 -1.55 35.62
N VAL A 200 3.06 -2.29 34.68
CA VAL A 200 1.97 -1.79 33.85
C VAL A 200 0.67 -2.43 34.38
N PRO A 201 -0.17 -1.67 35.10
CA PRO A 201 -1.44 -2.19 35.61
C PRO A 201 -2.35 -2.69 34.48
N ALA A 202 -3.28 -3.56 34.83
CA ALA A 202 -4.34 -4.00 33.93
C ALA A 202 -5.14 -2.80 33.40
N GLY A 203 -5.24 -2.67 32.08
CA GLY A 203 -5.94 -1.57 31.40
C GLY A 203 -5.14 -0.28 31.27
N ALA A 204 -4.01 -0.15 31.99
CA ALA A 204 -3.12 0.99 31.85
C ALA A 204 -2.26 0.87 30.59
N VAL A 205 -1.86 2.02 30.04
CA VAL A 205 -1.05 2.13 28.83
C VAL A 205 0.24 2.87 29.13
N LEU A 206 1.37 2.18 28.99
CA LEU A 206 2.70 2.77 29.00
C LEU A 206 3.10 3.12 27.57
N ARG A 207 3.15 4.40 27.23
CA ARG A 207 3.60 4.90 25.93
C ARG A 207 5.09 5.16 25.95
N LEU A 208 5.78 4.71 24.91
CA LEU A 208 7.18 4.97 24.61
C LEU A 208 7.22 5.99 23.47
N ILE A 209 7.67 7.19 23.78
CA ILE A 209 7.63 8.36 22.88
C ILE A 209 9.07 8.79 22.60
N VAL A 210 9.38 8.99 21.33
CA VAL A 210 10.70 9.48 20.91
C VAL A 210 10.64 10.99 20.77
N ASP A 211 11.44 11.67 21.59
CA ASP A 211 11.66 13.11 21.49
C ASP A 211 12.91 13.32 20.61
N PRO A 212 12.77 13.90 19.41
CA PRO A 212 13.91 14.14 18.53
C PRO A 212 14.86 15.15 19.17
N ALA A 213 16.16 15.01 18.90
CA ALA A 213 17.16 15.97 19.38
C ALA A 213 16.81 17.40 18.93
N ALA A 214 16.87 18.36 19.87
CA ALA A 214 16.38 19.73 19.68
C ALA A 214 16.97 20.46 18.46
N ASP A 215 18.22 20.13 18.09
CA ASP A 215 18.95 20.74 16.97
C ASP A 215 19.24 19.76 15.82
N GLY A 216 18.67 18.54 15.87
CA GLY A 216 19.04 17.44 14.94
C GLY A 216 20.47 16.91 15.13
N GLU A 217 21.30 17.61 15.90
CA GLU A 217 22.63 17.20 16.34
C GLU A 217 22.54 16.61 17.76
N GLY A 218 22.31 15.30 17.83
CA GLY A 218 22.28 14.58 19.10
C GLY A 218 21.52 13.25 18.99
N PRO A 219 21.70 12.33 19.94
CA PRO A 219 20.88 11.13 20.00
C PRO A 219 19.44 11.49 20.38
N ASP A 220 18.48 10.89 19.67
CA ASP A 220 17.07 10.88 20.08
C ASP A 220 16.92 10.43 21.54
N ARG A 221 16.01 11.08 22.26
CA ARG A 221 15.69 10.72 23.66
C ARG A 221 14.40 9.93 23.71
N LEU A 222 14.35 8.96 24.62
CA LEU A 222 13.15 8.19 24.88
C LEU A 222 12.46 8.70 26.14
N ARG A 223 11.16 8.98 26.02
CA ARG A 223 10.28 9.38 27.11
C ARG A 223 9.22 8.30 27.33
N ALA A 224 8.78 8.10 28.56
CA ALA A 224 7.70 7.20 28.91
C ALA A 224 6.55 7.93 29.59
N GLU A 225 5.33 7.63 29.16
CA GLU A 225 4.10 8.10 29.82
C GLU A 225 3.24 6.91 30.25
N LEU A 226 2.87 6.82 31.51
CA LEU A 226 1.89 5.85 32.01
C LEU A 226 0.55 6.56 32.21
N ASP A 227 -0.46 6.21 31.40
CA ASP A 227 -1.78 6.85 31.39
C ASP A 227 -1.70 8.39 31.30
N GLY A 228 -0.72 8.91 30.57
CA GLY A 228 -0.47 10.34 30.35
C GLY A 228 0.38 11.03 31.42
N VAL A 229 0.82 10.31 32.46
CA VAL A 229 1.78 10.82 33.45
C VAL A 229 3.19 10.49 32.99
N ASP A 230 4.08 11.48 32.94
CA ASP A 230 5.50 11.25 32.64
C ASP A 230 6.13 10.41 33.75
N VAL A 231 6.71 9.29 33.35
CA VAL A 231 7.36 8.35 34.25
C VAL A 231 8.77 7.99 33.76
N SER A 232 9.36 8.81 32.88
CA SER A 232 10.62 8.53 32.18
C SER A 232 11.82 8.23 33.07
N GLU A 233 11.82 8.74 34.31
CA GLU A 233 12.84 8.44 35.31
C GLU A 233 13.02 6.95 35.63
N ARG A 234 12.01 6.12 35.33
CA ARG A 234 12.09 4.66 35.54
C ARG A 234 12.36 3.89 34.26
N LEU A 235 12.65 4.55 33.14
CA LEU A 235 13.21 3.89 31.97
C LEU A 235 14.67 3.55 32.21
N MET A 236 15.04 2.31 31.91
CA MET A 236 16.43 1.88 31.78
C MET A 236 16.68 1.47 30.35
N THR A 237 17.69 2.07 29.72
CA THR A 237 18.08 1.72 28.35
C THR A 237 19.54 1.32 28.31
N GLY A 238 19.89 0.39 27.44
CA GLY A 238 21.27 -0.04 27.29
C GLY A 238 21.61 -0.45 25.87
N ARG A 239 22.90 -0.59 25.59
CA ARG A 239 23.44 -0.98 24.29
C ARG A 239 24.40 -2.15 24.37
N GLY A 240 24.52 -2.83 23.24
CA GLY A 240 25.47 -3.93 23.06
C GLY A 240 25.02 -5.23 23.67
N PHE A 241 23.75 -5.45 24.00
CA PHE A 241 23.28 -6.75 24.46
C PHE A 241 23.68 -7.87 23.49
N ASP A 242 24.41 -8.86 24.00
CA ASP A 242 24.84 -10.04 23.23
C ASP A 242 24.10 -11.28 23.77
N PRO A 243 23.29 -11.95 22.92
CA PRO A 243 22.68 -13.25 23.19
C PRO A 243 23.63 -14.35 23.67
N GLU A 244 24.81 -14.43 23.05
CA GLU A 244 25.75 -15.55 23.17
C GLU A 244 26.82 -15.25 24.24
N GLY A 245 27.09 -13.96 24.47
CA GLY A 245 28.02 -13.45 25.47
C GLY A 245 27.40 -13.31 26.86
N ALA A 246 28.00 -13.95 27.86
CA ALA A 246 27.62 -13.79 29.26
C ALA A 246 27.71 -12.31 29.70
N LEU A 247 26.59 -11.56 29.68
CA LEU A 247 26.53 -10.14 30.08
C LEU A 247 27.74 -9.33 29.60
N ARG A 248 28.20 -9.60 28.39
CA ARG A 248 29.33 -8.93 27.75
C ARG A 248 28.84 -8.57 26.37
N GLY A 249 28.56 -7.28 26.19
CA GLY A 249 28.71 -6.49 24.98
C GLY A 249 29.29 -7.19 23.76
N ALA A 250 28.86 -6.79 22.56
CA ALA A 250 29.57 -7.11 21.31
C ALA A 250 31.09 -6.75 21.34
N SER A 251 31.52 -5.88 22.27
CA SER A 251 32.92 -5.50 22.55
C SER A 251 33.61 -6.30 23.66
N GLY A 252 32.93 -7.29 24.26
CA GLY A 252 33.39 -8.01 25.45
C GLY A 252 33.20 -7.27 26.78
N LEU A 253 32.61 -6.07 26.77
CA LEU A 253 32.32 -5.22 27.95
C LEU A 253 30.87 -5.41 28.41
N PRO A 254 30.53 -5.32 29.71
CA PRO A 254 29.14 -5.46 30.16
C PRO A 254 28.17 -4.50 29.46
N LEU A 255 26.89 -4.92 29.35
CA LEU A 255 25.78 -4.12 28.81
C LEU A 255 25.96 -2.65 29.25
N GLU A 256 26.15 -1.76 28.29
CA GLU A 256 26.36 -0.34 28.59
C GLU A 256 25.00 0.27 28.89
N VAL A 257 24.72 0.51 30.17
CA VAL A 257 23.52 1.24 30.60
C VAL A 257 23.75 2.72 30.30
N LEU A 258 22.83 3.33 29.57
CA LEU A 258 22.91 4.72 29.18
C LEU A 258 22.36 5.61 30.29
N ASP A 259 23.06 6.71 30.60
CA ASP A 259 22.59 7.71 31.58
C ASP A 259 21.34 8.44 31.12
N THR A 260 21.15 8.58 29.80
CA THR A 260 19.95 9.16 29.19
C THR A 260 19.19 8.08 28.43
N PRO A 261 17.88 7.88 28.72
CA PRO A 261 17.07 6.93 27.99
C PRO A 261 17.11 7.17 26.48
N ALA A 262 17.49 6.15 25.72
CA ALA A 262 17.55 6.18 24.26
C ALA A 262 16.60 5.13 23.65
N PRO A 263 15.98 5.41 22.49
CA PRO A 263 15.09 4.45 21.85
C PRO A 263 15.87 3.27 21.25
N ILE A 264 15.18 2.15 21.09
CA ILE A 264 15.65 1.05 20.25
C ILE A 264 15.74 1.55 18.81
N ARG A 265 16.92 1.44 18.20
CA ARG A 265 17.11 1.73 16.77
C ARG A 265 16.73 0.52 15.95
N LEU A 266 16.07 0.78 14.83
CA LEU A 266 15.75 -0.21 13.80
C LEU A 266 16.66 0.06 12.61
N GLU A 267 17.56 -0.90 12.35
CA GLU A 267 18.42 -0.88 11.17
C GLU A 267 17.64 -1.37 9.95
N ARG A 268 18.09 -1.01 8.74
CA ARG A 268 17.45 -1.48 7.51
C ARG A 268 17.50 -3.01 7.43
N GLY A 269 16.35 -3.65 7.26
CA GLY A 269 16.21 -5.10 7.19
C GLY A 269 15.39 -5.68 8.35
N ALA A 270 15.70 -6.93 8.72
CA ALA A 270 15.02 -7.63 9.80
C ALA A 270 15.62 -7.26 11.16
N ASN A 271 14.78 -6.77 12.07
CA ASN A 271 15.14 -6.48 13.46
C ASN A 271 14.35 -7.44 14.37
N PRO A 272 14.96 -8.56 14.80
CA PRO A 272 14.30 -9.49 15.72
C PRO A 272 14.20 -8.83 17.10
N LEU A 273 12.97 -8.49 17.48
CA LEU A 273 12.65 -7.93 18.78
C LEU A 273 12.26 -9.05 19.73
N TRP A 274 12.89 -9.09 20.90
CA TRP A 274 12.63 -10.06 21.94
C TRP A 274 11.97 -9.40 23.14
N PHE A 275 10.86 -9.97 23.60
CA PHE A 275 10.15 -9.50 24.79
C PHE A 275 10.51 -10.35 26.00
N VAL A 276 11.16 -9.74 27.00
CA VAL A 276 11.64 -10.42 28.20
C VAL A 276 11.19 -9.65 29.44
N PRO A 277 10.16 -10.10 30.18
CA PRO A 277 9.90 -9.52 31.49
C PRO A 277 11.02 -9.91 32.46
N ILE A 278 11.59 -8.92 33.16
CA ILE A 278 12.67 -9.11 34.14
C ILE A 278 12.08 -8.98 35.55
N GLY A 279 12.50 -9.84 36.48
CA GLY A 279 12.11 -9.69 37.89
C GLY A 279 13.20 -9.02 38.73
N ARG A 280 12.81 -8.10 39.62
CA ARG A 280 13.60 -7.61 40.76
C ARG A 280 13.20 -8.22 42.10
N PHE A 281 14.10 -8.96 42.75
CA PHE A 281 13.86 -9.81 43.93
C PHE A 281 13.08 -9.15 45.09
N ASP A 282 13.02 -7.82 45.15
CA ASP A 282 12.37 -7.04 46.21
C ASP A 282 10.94 -6.55 45.87
N GLU A 283 10.37 -6.92 44.71
CA GLU A 283 9.05 -6.45 44.28
C GLU A 283 7.92 -7.51 44.42
N PRO A 284 6.80 -7.21 45.11
CA PRO A 284 5.70 -8.17 45.31
C PRO A 284 4.97 -8.51 43.99
N GLY A 285 5.02 -9.75 43.51
CA GLY A 285 4.68 -10.13 42.12
C GLY A 285 5.74 -11.04 41.48
N PHE A 286 6.76 -11.42 42.26
CA PHE A 286 7.85 -12.35 41.96
C PHE A 286 7.45 -13.77 41.57
N ASP A 287 6.16 -14.06 41.66
CA ASP A 287 5.58 -15.38 41.64
C ASP A 287 5.23 -15.87 40.21
N GLN A 288 5.45 -15.08 39.15
CA GLN A 288 4.91 -15.45 37.82
C GLN A 288 5.84 -15.40 36.60
N ALA A 289 6.97 -14.69 36.58
CA ALA A 289 7.95 -14.81 35.48
C ALA A 289 9.20 -13.99 35.80
N VAL A 290 10.30 -14.66 36.16
CA VAL A 290 11.56 -13.96 36.42
C VAL A 290 12.67 -14.71 35.72
N TYR A 291 13.29 -14.06 34.75
CA TYR A 291 14.49 -14.55 34.11
C TYR A 291 15.63 -13.63 34.50
N SER A 292 16.60 -14.17 35.25
CA SER A 292 17.82 -13.42 35.56
C SER A 292 18.72 -13.32 34.33
N LEU A 293 18.73 -14.34 33.47
CA LEU A 293 19.58 -14.47 32.28
C LEU A 293 18.96 -15.49 31.29
N ALA A 294 17.79 -15.20 30.72
CA ALA A 294 17.31 -16.02 29.61
C ALA A 294 18.28 -15.87 28.43
N ARG A 295 18.57 -16.97 27.72
CA ARG A 295 19.20 -16.89 26.40
C ARG A 295 18.11 -16.80 25.31
N PRO A 296 18.36 -16.17 24.15
CA PRO A 296 17.34 -16.06 23.10
C PRO A 296 16.87 -17.39 22.50
N GLU A 297 17.63 -18.48 22.69
CA GLU A 297 17.20 -19.82 22.30
C GLU A 297 16.15 -20.41 23.26
N VAL A 298 16.03 -19.87 24.47
CA VAL A 298 15.02 -20.31 25.44
C VAL A 298 13.65 -19.86 24.97
N ARG A 299 12.78 -20.83 24.69
CA ARG A 299 11.40 -20.61 24.27
C ARG A 299 10.43 -21.10 25.35
N GLN A 300 9.18 -20.68 25.26
CA GLN A 300 8.12 -21.30 26.04
C GLN A 300 7.66 -22.60 25.38
N ALA A 301 7.62 -23.68 26.15
CA ALA A 301 7.10 -24.97 25.74
C ALA A 301 5.58 -24.89 25.59
N ARG A 302 5.07 -24.97 24.37
CA ARG A 302 3.65 -25.22 24.13
C ARG A 302 3.47 -26.73 23.99
N PHE A 303 2.58 -27.32 24.79
CA PHE A 303 2.10 -28.66 24.48
C PHE A 303 1.35 -28.58 23.15
N ALA A 304 1.94 -29.08 22.07
CA ALA A 304 1.22 -29.26 20.83
C ALA A 304 0.02 -30.17 21.11
N ALA A 305 -1.19 -29.69 20.81
CA ALA A 305 -2.42 -30.46 21.00
C ALA A 305 -2.47 -31.71 20.08
N SER A 306 -1.55 -31.83 19.12
CA SER A 306 -1.39 -33.01 18.28
C SER A 306 0.04 -33.12 17.72
N PRO A 307 0.69 -34.30 17.77
CA PRO A 307 2.06 -34.52 17.26
C PRO A 307 2.20 -34.38 15.74
N THR A 308 1.12 -34.16 14.99
CA THR A 308 1.11 -34.04 13.54
C THR A 308 1.11 -32.61 13.00
N GLN A 309 0.98 -31.59 13.87
CA GLN A 309 1.05 -30.17 13.47
C GLN A 309 2.39 -29.51 13.77
N ALA A 310 3.37 -30.27 14.28
CA ALA A 310 4.67 -29.75 14.60
C ALA A 310 5.44 -29.32 13.35
N GLY A 311 5.49 -28.01 13.11
CA GLY A 311 6.42 -27.42 12.16
C GLY A 311 7.86 -27.72 12.57
N PRO A 312 8.82 -27.72 11.61
CA PRO A 312 10.23 -27.91 11.93
C PRO A 312 10.69 -26.79 12.87
N GLY A 313 10.86 -27.10 14.16
CA GLY A 313 11.21 -26.14 15.22
C GLY A 313 10.37 -26.22 16.51
N GLU A 314 9.33 -27.06 16.56
CA GLU A 314 8.55 -27.23 17.81
C GLU A 314 9.32 -28.01 18.89
N ALA A 315 9.95 -27.22 19.76
CA ALA A 315 10.42 -27.48 21.12
C ALA A 315 10.88 -28.92 21.45
N SER A 316 12.19 -29.16 21.40
CA SER A 316 12.77 -30.19 22.27
C SER A 316 12.70 -29.69 23.72
N PHE A 317 12.22 -30.52 24.64
CA PHE A 317 12.06 -30.17 26.07
C PHE A 317 13.38 -29.75 26.77
N GLY A 318 14.53 -29.89 26.10
CA GLY A 318 15.83 -29.55 26.68
C GLY A 318 16.09 -28.05 26.89
N GLN A 319 15.32 -27.16 26.24
CA GLN A 319 15.53 -25.70 26.28
C GLN A 319 14.23 -24.89 26.38
N ALA A 320 13.19 -25.46 26.98
CA ALA A 320 11.87 -24.84 27.01
C ALA A 320 11.32 -24.66 28.43
N LEU A 321 10.74 -23.49 28.73
CA LEU A 321 10.10 -23.19 30.01
C LEU A 321 8.58 -23.36 29.92
N PHE A 322 7.88 -23.55 31.03
CA PHE A 322 6.42 -23.68 31.02
C PHE A 322 5.76 -22.49 30.31
N PHE A 323 4.77 -22.76 29.47
CA PHE A 323 3.99 -21.74 28.78
C PHE A 323 3.32 -20.78 29.76
N GLN A 324 3.35 -19.49 29.43
CA GLN A 324 2.69 -18.45 30.19
C GLN A 324 1.85 -17.60 29.24
N ASP A 325 0.60 -17.35 29.61
CA ASP A 325 -0.24 -16.43 28.83
C ASP A 325 0.38 -15.03 28.78
N PRO A 326 0.15 -14.31 27.66
CA PRO A 326 0.52 -12.90 27.52
C PRO A 326 0.11 -12.05 28.72
N ALA A 327 1.06 -11.29 29.26
CA ALA A 327 0.81 -10.31 30.33
C ALA A 327 0.58 -8.90 29.80
N VAL A 328 1.00 -8.63 28.55
CA VAL A 328 0.88 -7.34 27.88
C VAL A 328 0.41 -7.51 26.44
N ALA A 329 -0.18 -6.44 25.90
CA ALA A 329 -0.33 -6.22 24.47
C ALA A 329 0.60 -5.08 24.04
N LEU A 330 1.38 -5.30 22.98
CA LEU A 330 2.25 -4.30 22.37
C LEU A 330 1.63 -3.73 21.09
N ASP A 331 1.60 -2.41 20.99
CA ASP A 331 1.38 -1.69 19.74
C ASP A 331 2.66 -0.91 19.41
N LEU A 332 3.46 -1.41 18.48
CA LEU A 332 4.76 -0.83 18.13
C LEU A 332 4.70 -0.19 16.75
N TRP A 333 5.27 1.00 16.61
CA TRP A 333 5.36 1.72 15.34
C TRP A 333 6.69 2.47 15.22
N TRP A 334 7.06 2.80 13.98
CA TRP A 334 8.23 3.61 13.68
C TRP A 334 7.97 4.44 12.43
N TYR A 335 8.83 5.41 12.16
CA TYR A 335 8.72 6.27 10.99
C TYR A 335 9.87 6.02 10.03
N GLU A 336 9.58 5.43 8.89
CA GLU A 336 10.58 5.19 7.86
C GLU A 336 10.69 6.38 6.92
N ARG A 337 11.92 6.80 6.61
CA ARG A 337 12.20 7.63 5.44
C ARG A 337 12.24 6.73 4.21
N ARG A 338 11.21 6.81 3.37
CA ARG A 338 11.13 6.05 2.12
C ARG A 338 11.89 6.77 1.01
N PRO A 339 12.26 6.08 -0.09
CA PRO A 339 12.71 6.75 -1.30
C PRO A 339 11.70 7.80 -1.78
N ALA A 340 12.17 8.72 -2.61
CA ALA A 340 11.32 9.73 -3.24
C ALA A 340 10.08 9.07 -3.87
N ARG A 341 8.97 9.80 -3.89
CA ARG A 341 7.70 9.27 -4.38
C ARG A 341 6.93 10.32 -5.16
N PHE A 342 6.37 9.91 -6.29
CA PHE A 342 5.36 10.67 -7.02
C PHE A 342 3.97 10.36 -6.45
N ASP A 343 3.31 11.39 -5.93
CA ASP A 343 1.91 11.36 -5.53
C ASP A 343 1.07 12.04 -6.60
N VAL A 344 0.13 11.27 -7.13
CA VAL A 344 -0.87 11.73 -8.10
C VAL A 344 -2.23 11.64 -7.41
N GLU A 345 -2.82 12.79 -7.12
CA GLU A 345 -4.19 12.87 -6.63
C GLU A 345 -5.11 13.17 -7.82
N LEU A 346 -5.87 12.16 -8.21
CA LEU A 346 -6.92 12.33 -9.20
C LEU A 346 -8.15 12.87 -8.49
N GLY A 347 -8.59 14.06 -8.86
CA GLY A 347 -9.90 14.56 -8.46
C GLY A 347 -10.95 13.55 -8.89
N ASP A 348 -11.85 13.20 -7.98
CA ASP A 348 -12.99 12.41 -8.41
C ASP A 348 -13.81 13.25 -9.39
N ALA A 349 -14.45 12.55 -10.31
CA ALA A 349 -15.26 13.17 -11.32
C ALA A 349 -16.70 12.81 -10.97
N GLY A 350 -17.50 13.80 -10.55
CA GLY A 350 -18.90 13.57 -10.18
C GLY A 350 -19.64 12.87 -11.31
N GLU A 351 -20.07 11.63 -11.08
CA GLU A 351 -20.75 10.83 -12.09
C GLU A 351 -22.20 11.33 -12.23
N ARG A 352 -22.52 12.02 -13.32
CA ARG A 352 -23.92 12.19 -13.75
C ARG A 352 -24.31 10.98 -14.59
N HIS A 353 -25.12 10.10 -14.00
CA HIS A 353 -25.70 8.97 -14.73
C HIS A 353 -26.96 9.43 -15.49
N GLU A 354 -26.94 9.29 -16.81
CA GLU A 354 -28.18 9.14 -17.58
C GLU A 354 -28.63 7.68 -17.50
N ALA A 355 -29.94 7.45 -17.39
CA ALA A 355 -30.52 6.11 -17.40
C ALA A 355 -30.15 5.39 -18.71
N GLY A 356 -29.44 4.25 -18.61
CA GLY A 356 -29.01 3.44 -19.77
C GLY A 356 -27.50 3.29 -19.97
N ALA A 357 -26.66 3.91 -19.13
CA ALA A 357 -25.21 3.67 -19.15
C ALA A 357 -24.83 2.23 -18.72
N ARG A 358 -23.67 1.73 -19.19
CA ARG A 358 -23.16 0.36 -18.96
C ARG A 358 -23.27 -0.10 -17.49
N ALA A 359 -23.47 -1.40 -17.30
CA ALA A 359 -23.87 -2.03 -16.05
C ALA A 359 -22.91 -1.88 -14.82
N HIS A 360 -21.65 -1.44 -14.99
CA HIS A 360 -20.63 -1.50 -13.91
C HIS A 360 -19.63 -0.32 -13.88
N PRO A 361 -20.06 0.92 -13.59
CA PRO A 361 -19.19 2.11 -13.57
C PRO A 361 -18.02 2.02 -12.57
N LYS A 362 -18.27 1.47 -11.38
CA LYS A 362 -17.25 1.22 -10.34
C LYS A 362 -16.08 0.37 -10.87
N ARG A 363 -16.40 -0.69 -11.61
CA ARG A 363 -15.40 -1.61 -12.17
C ARG A 363 -14.54 -0.92 -13.23
N ASP A 364 -15.15 -0.09 -14.07
CA ASP A 364 -14.41 0.67 -15.08
C ASP A 364 -13.50 1.73 -14.42
N ARG A 365 -13.88 2.25 -13.25
CA ARG A 365 -13.04 3.19 -12.49
C ARG A 365 -11.86 2.49 -11.84
N GLU A 366 -12.07 1.33 -11.24
CA GLU A 366 -10.99 0.49 -10.69
C GLU A 366 -9.99 0.11 -11.80
N ARG A 367 -10.51 -0.29 -12.97
CA ARG A 367 -9.71 -0.57 -14.18
C ARG A 367 -8.91 0.63 -14.65
N LEU A 368 -9.53 1.81 -14.75
CA LEU A 368 -8.83 3.02 -15.14
C LEU A 368 -7.75 3.41 -14.11
N HIS A 369 -8.03 3.25 -12.82
CA HIS A 369 -7.05 3.49 -11.76
C HIS A 369 -5.85 2.53 -11.87
N GLU A 370 -6.09 1.25 -12.11
CA GLU A 370 -5.05 0.25 -12.35
C GLU A 370 -4.21 0.59 -13.58
N LEU A 371 -4.84 0.99 -14.69
CA LEU A 371 -4.16 1.39 -15.93
C LEU A 371 -3.27 2.62 -15.72
N LEU A 372 -3.77 3.65 -15.03
CA LEU A 372 -3.01 4.85 -14.72
C LEU A 372 -1.86 4.55 -13.75
N ALA A 373 -2.11 3.75 -12.71
CA ALA A 373 -1.08 3.33 -11.76
C ALA A 373 0.04 2.53 -12.45
N GLY A 374 -0.32 1.60 -13.34
CA GLY A 374 0.63 0.86 -14.17
C GLY A 374 1.44 1.77 -15.09
N THR A 375 0.79 2.78 -15.69
CA THR A 375 1.48 3.76 -16.55
C THR A 375 2.47 4.62 -15.76
N VAL A 376 2.08 5.11 -14.58
CA VAL A 376 2.99 5.85 -13.68
C VAL A 376 4.17 4.95 -13.27
N ALA A 377 3.93 3.67 -12.99
CA ALA A 377 4.97 2.72 -12.64
C ALA A 377 5.98 2.48 -13.79
N LEU A 378 5.55 2.57 -15.04
CA LEU A 378 6.40 2.45 -16.24
C LEU A 378 7.22 3.72 -16.55
N LEU A 379 6.80 4.88 -16.02
CA LEU A 379 7.43 6.17 -16.28
C LEU A 379 8.24 6.71 -15.11
N ARG A 380 8.03 6.24 -13.89
CA ARG A 380 8.83 6.67 -12.73
C ARG A 380 10.30 6.25 -12.87
N ALA A 381 11.20 7.08 -12.37
CA ALA A 381 12.61 6.72 -12.28
C ALA A 381 12.84 5.52 -11.35
N ALA A 382 13.92 4.77 -11.59
CA ALA A 382 14.31 3.67 -10.73
C ALA A 382 14.49 4.14 -9.27
N GLY A 383 13.89 3.41 -8.33
CA GLY A 383 13.92 3.74 -6.91
C GLY A 383 12.94 4.83 -6.48
N VAL A 384 12.21 5.47 -7.40
CA VAL A 384 11.13 6.40 -7.05
C VAL A 384 9.82 5.62 -6.96
N ASP A 385 9.08 5.78 -5.86
CA ASP A 385 7.76 5.16 -5.72
C ASP A 385 6.69 5.97 -6.48
N GLY A 386 5.59 5.33 -6.87
CA GLY A 386 4.49 5.98 -7.59
C GLY A 386 3.17 5.60 -6.95
N ARG A 387 2.43 6.58 -6.42
CA ARG A 387 1.11 6.32 -5.84
C ARG A 387 0.07 7.19 -6.49
N LEU A 388 -0.96 6.51 -6.96
CA LEU A 388 -2.18 7.11 -7.46
C LEU A 388 -3.24 7.06 -6.37
N ARG A 389 -3.72 8.22 -5.93
CA ARG A 389 -4.86 8.34 -5.00
C ARG A 389 -6.03 8.90 -5.78
N ALA A 390 -7.15 8.18 -5.79
CA ALA A 390 -8.41 8.80 -6.13
C ALA A 390 -8.86 9.62 -4.92
N GLN A 391 -9.06 10.93 -5.09
CA GLN A 391 -9.81 11.68 -4.10
C GLN A 391 -11.22 11.11 -4.06
N THR A 392 -11.73 10.89 -2.86
CA THR A 392 -13.13 10.51 -2.66
C THR A 392 -13.90 11.81 -2.60
N LEU A 393 -14.90 12.01 -3.47
CA LEU A 393 -15.84 13.13 -3.29
C LEU A 393 -16.43 13.02 -1.90
N ARG A 394 -16.27 14.08 -1.11
CA ARG A 394 -17.00 14.17 0.14
C ARG A 394 -18.31 14.84 -0.21
N GLU A 395 -19.38 14.06 -0.21
CA GLU A 395 -20.72 14.62 -0.18
C GLU A 395 -20.91 15.23 1.20
N THR A 396 -20.71 16.54 1.31
CA THR A 396 -21.02 17.30 2.51
C THR A 396 -22.45 17.78 2.37
N SER A 397 -23.39 16.98 2.89
CA SER A 397 -24.73 17.47 3.15
C SER A 397 -24.71 18.22 4.48
N PRO A 398 -25.17 19.49 4.55
CA PRO A 398 -25.41 20.15 5.83
C PRO A 398 -26.51 19.37 6.56
N CYS A 399 -26.09 18.47 7.43
CA CYS A 399 -26.97 17.81 8.39
C CYS A 399 -27.43 18.88 9.39
N HIS A 400 -28.73 19.17 9.42
CA HIS A 400 -29.35 20.01 10.45
C HIS A 400 -29.97 19.16 11.56
N ASP A 401 -29.55 17.89 11.66
CA ASP A 401 -30.10 16.97 12.65
C ASP A 401 -29.65 17.44 14.04
N ARG A 402 -30.64 17.86 14.84
CA ARG A 402 -30.44 18.10 16.27
C ARG A 402 -30.39 16.75 16.95
N VAL A 403 -29.22 16.37 17.43
CA VAL A 403 -29.08 15.24 18.36
C VAL A 403 -29.80 15.61 19.65
N THR A 404 -31.04 15.13 19.82
CA THR A 404 -31.75 15.21 21.07
C THR A 404 -31.39 13.98 21.89
N ILE A 405 -30.46 14.15 22.84
CA ILE A 405 -30.13 13.09 23.79
C ILE A 405 -31.35 12.90 24.68
N LEU A 406 -32.11 11.83 24.43
CA LEU A 406 -33.18 11.40 25.33
C LEU A 406 -32.53 11.00 26.66
N ARG A 407 -32.92 11.68 27.74
CA ARG A 407 -32.52 11.28 29.08
C ARG A 407 -33.06 9.86 29.35
N PRO A 408 -32.29 8.99 30.02
CA PRO A 408 -32.65 7.60 30.26
C PRO A 408 -33.86 7.39 31.19
N ASP A 409 -34.49 8.47 31.69
CA ASP A 409 -35.63 8.46 32.61
C ASP A 409 -36.99 8.61 31.92
N GLN A 410 -37.04 8.84 30.60
CA GLN A 410 -38.29 8.93 29.85
C GLN A 410 -38.49 7.68 28.98
N GLY A 411 -39.58 6.96 29.26
CA GLY A 411 -39.94 5.73 28.56
C GLY A 411 -40.08 5.94 27.06
N ILE A 412 -39.57 4.96 26.30
CA ILE A 412 -39.63 4.89 24.85
C ILE A 412 -41.11 4.72 24.45
N GLU A 413 -41.75 5.78 23.94
CA GLU A 413 -42.96 5.60 23.13
C GLU A 413 -42.56 5.03 21.77
N VAL A 414 -42.95 3.79 21.54
CA VAL A 414 -42.66 3.07 20.30
C VAL A 414 -43.62 3.55 19.21
N SER A 415 -43.12 4.36 18.29
CA SER A 415 -43.71 4.55 16.97
C SER A 415 -43.13 3.50 16.01
N GLU A 416 -43.97 2.89 15.17
CA GLU A 416 -43.69 1.66 14.41
C GLU A 416 -42.74 1.78 13.20
N GLN A 417 -41.99 2.88 13.04
CA GLN A 417 -41.11 3.03 11.88
C GLN A 417 -39.80 3.73 12.24
N GLU A 418 -38.80 3.02 12.74
CA GLU A 418 -37.41 3.53 12.73
C GLU A 418 -36.33 2.45 12.88
N SER A 419 -35.25 2.66 12.12
CA SER A 419 -34.08 1.78 11.98
C SER A 419 -33.17 1.85 13.20
N ARG A 420 -32.98 0.71 13.90
CA ARG A 420 -32.16 0.60 15.11
C ARG A 420 -30.67 0.42 14.81
N LEU A 421 -29.84 1.23 15.47
CA LEU A 421 -28.45 0.91 15.83
C LEU A 421 -28.44 0.58 17.34
N ASP A 422 -28.20 -0.69 17.68
CA ASP A 422 -28.46 -1.31 19.00
C ASP A 422 -27.55 -0.88 20.18
N ALA A 423 -27.00 0.34 20.21
CA ALA A 423 -26.18 0.78 21.35
C ALA A 423 -26.34 2.23 21.80
N LEU A 424 -27.05 3.09 21.07
CA LEU A 424 -27.32 4.47 21.45
C LEU A 424 -28.74 4.84 21.03
N GLY A 425 -29.60 5.16 21.99
CA GLY A 425 -30.99 5.60 21.75
C GLY A 425 -31.05 7.03 21.20
N ALA A 426 -30.56 7.24 19.98
CA ALA A 426 -30.68 8.50 19.25
C ALA A 426 -31.71 8.35 18.12
N LEU A 427 -32.76 9.18 18.15
CA LEU A 427 -33.67 9.40 17.01
C LEU A 427 -33.05 10.44 16.08
N PHE A 428 -33.11 10.20 14.77
CA PHE A 428 -32.72 11.17 13.75
C PHE A 428 -33.97 11.62 13.00
N ASP A 429 -34.29 12.92 13.06
CA ASP A 429 -35.33 13.50 12.21
C ASP A 429 -34.91 13.39 10.74
N THR A 430 -35.78 12.85 9.89
CA THR A 430 -35.51 12.70 8.45
C THR A 430 -35.29 14.05 7.77
N THR A 431 -34.09 14.30 7.25
CA THR A 431 -33.77 15.50 6.44
C THR A 431 -34.08 15.26 4.95
N ALA A 432 -34.78 16.20 4.32
CA ALA A 432 -34.96 16.24 2.86
C ALA A 432 -33.63 16.57 2.16
N LYS A 433 -33.32 15.88 1.05
CA LYS A 433 -32.07 15.97 0.25
C LYS A 433 -31.85 17.30 -0.50
N ASP A 434 -32.43 18.40 -0.04
CA ASP A 434 -32.28 19.70 -0.70
C ASP A 434 -31.05 20.42 -0.12
N GLY A 435 -29.93 20.41 -0.88
CA GLY A 435 -28.74 21.21 -0.56
C GLY A 435 -27.39 20.48 -0.52
N ALA A 436 -27.32 19.21 -0.92
CA ALA A 436 -26.05 18.47 -0.99
C ALA A 436 -25.02 19.18 -1.89
N ARG A 437 -23.83 19.42 -1.35
CA ARG A 437 -22.66 19.89 -2.11
C ARG A 437 -21.65 18.75 -2.22
N PHE A 438 -21.03 18.65 -3.39
CA PHE A 438 -19.91 17.75 -3.62
C PHE A 438 -18.63 18.58 -3.51
N GLU A 439 -17.80 18.28 -2.52
CA GLU A 439 -16.49 18.91 -2.31
C GLU A 439 -15.34 17.93 -2.54
#